data_AF-A0A5E4KQW2-F1
#
_entry.id   AF-A0A5E4KQW2-F1
#
_cell.length_a   1.000
_cell.length_b   1.000
_cell.length_c   1.000
_cell.angle_alpha   90.00
_cell.angle_beta   90.00
_cell.angle_gamma   90.00
#
_symmetry.space_group_name_H-M   'P 1'
#
loop_
_entity.id
_entity.type
_entity.pdbx_description
1 polymer ?
#
loop_
_entity_poly.entity_id
_entity_poly.type
_entity_poly.pdbx_seq_one_letter_code
_entity_poly.pdbx_strand_id
1 'polypeptide(L)'
;MALPGGEKGALLLRDLLKLKDCDLFDLFAEIGFGMTAKTRGERVLAFDYKNKDWLLSLPGDSVNVIKALARQFEENGIEELESPEVFDVAEIKRAGGIKALAKISLMSGDVVSKVKMGLLAG
;
A
#
# COMPACT_ATOMS: atom_id res chain seq x y z
N MET A 1 21.64 5.13 8.43
CA MET A 1 21.86 6.57 8.70
C MET A 1 20.48 7.19 8.81
N ALA A 2 20.11 7.75 9.97
CA ALA A 2 18.80 8.40 10.12
C ALA A 2 18.86 9.82 9.52
N LEU A 3 17.80 10.24 8.83
CA LEU A 3 17.67 11.62 8.36
C LEU A 3 17.66 12.58 9.57
N PRO A 4 18.35 13.74 9.50
CA PRO A 4 18.22 14.77 10.51
C PRO A 4 16.74 15.17 10.67
N GLY A 5 16.24 15.13 11.92
CA GLY A 5 14.83 15.40 12.22
C GLY A 5 13.88 14.20 12.04
N GLY A 6 14.40 13.02 11.67
CA GLY A 6 13.61 11.79 11.54
C GLY A 6 12.49 11.91 10.51
N GLU A 7 11.33 11.33 10.83
CA GLU A 7 10.14 11.33 9.98
C GLU A 7 9.68 12.74 9.60
N LYS A 8 9.70 13.69 10.55
CA LYS A 8 9.36 15.10 10.28
C LYS A 8 10.29 15.73 9.23
N GLY A 9 11.58 15.38 9.28
CA GLY A 9 12.55 15.80 8.28
C GLY A 9 12.26 15.21 6.91
N ALA A 10 11.87 13.93 6.86
CA ALA A 10 11.48 13.27 5.61
C ALA A 10 10.20 13.88 5.01
N LEU A 11 9.19 14.19 5.83
CA LEU A 11 7.96 14.86 5.39
C LEU A 11 8.25 16.27 4.86
N LEU A 12 9.11 17.05 5.55
CA LEU A 12 9.52 18.37 5.05
C LEU A 12 10.26 18.27 3.71
N LEU A 13 11.15 17.28 3.56
CA LEU A 13 11.86 17.04 2.30
C LEU A 13 10.89 16.66 1.18
N ARG A 14 9.92 15.79 1.46
CA ARG A 14 8.84 15.41 0.53
C ARG A 14 8.11 16.65 0.01
N ASP A 15 7.76 17.54 0.92
CA ASP A 15 7.06 18.78 0.62
C ASP A 15 7.90 19.72 -0.26
N LEU A 16 9.18 19.91 0.08
CA LEU A 16 10.13 20.76 -0.66
C LEU A 16 10.37 20.25 -2.08
N LEU A 17 10.42 18.94 -2.27
CA LEU A 17 10.57 18.29 -3.57
C LEU A 17 9.25 18.17 -4.35
N LYS A 18 8.13 18.66 -3.80
CA LYS A 18 6.79 18.59 -4.40
C LYS A 18 6.30 17.15 -4.63
N LEU A 19 6.68 16.23 -3.76
CA LEU A 19 6.34 14.81 -3.83
C LEU A 19 5.23 14.42 -2.83
N LYS A 20 4.33 15.35 -2.48
CA LYS A 20 3.27 15.14 -1.47
C LYS A 20 2.35 13.96 -1.77
N ASP A 21 2.13 13.69 -3.06
CA ASP A 21 1.27 12.60 -3.51
C ASP A 21 1.98 11.23 -3.47
N CYS A 22 3.28 11.21 -3.19
CA CYS A 22 4.11 10.01 -3.08
C CYS A 22 4.21 9.53 -1.62
N ASP A 23 4.38 8.22 -1.45
CA ASP A 23 4.71 7.64 -0.15
C ASP A 23 6.17 7.96 0.25
N LEU A 24 6.50 7.90 1.54
CA LEU A 24 7.89 8.10 2.00
C LEU A 24 8.85 7.06 1.39
N PHE A 25 8.38 5.86 1.08
CA PHE A 25 9.13 4.87 0.31
C PHE A 25 9.59 5.43 -1.04
N ASP A 26 8.67 6.05 -1.79
CA ASP A 26 8.93 6.61 -3.11
C ASP A 26 9.89 7.81 -3.04
N LEU A 27 9.75 8.67 -2.03
CA LEU A 27 10.73 9.72 -1.73
C LEU A 27 12.13 9.14 -1.54
N PHE A 28 12.26 8.10 -0.71
CA PHE A 28 13.56 7.49 -0.41
C PHE A 28 14.15 6.74 -1.61
N ALA A 29 13.31 6.13 -2.44
CA ALA A 29 13.73 5.52 -3.69
C ALA A 29 14.33 6.58 -4.65
N GLU A 30 13.71 7.76 -4.74
CA GLU A 30 14.21 8.85 -5.59
C GLU A 30 15.53 9.42 -5.11
N ILE A 31 15.60 9.85 -3.85
CA ILE A 31 16.81 10.51 -3.34
C ILE A 31 17.97 9.53 -3.11
N GLY A 32 17.65 8.27 -2.79
CA GLY A 32 18.65 7.25 -2.43
C GLY A 32 19.17 6.47 -3.62
N PHE A 33 18.33 6.26 -4.64
CA PHE A 33 18.64 5.35 -5.76
C PHE A 33 18.38 5.97 -7.15
N GLY A 34 17.97 7.24 -7.22
CA GLY A 34 17.69 7.92 -8.49
C GLY A 34 16.48 7.35 -9.25
N MET A 35 15.61 6.61 -8.56
CA MET A 35 14.38 6.08 -9.15
C MET A 35 13.32 7.18 -9.23
N THR A 36 12.58 7.29 -10.33
CA THR A 36 11.45 8.23 -10.37
C THR A 36 10.42 7.88 -9.30
N ALA A 37 10.11 8.81 -8.39
CA ALA A 37 9.08 8.62 -7.38
C ALA A 37 7.72 8.39 -8.04
N LYS A 38 6.98 7.39 -7.55
CA LYS A 38 5.61 7.12 -7.98
C LYS A 38 4.65 7.68 -6.94
N THR A 39 3.57 8.29 -7.44
CA THR A 39 2.44 8.68 -6.61
C THR A 39 1.75 7.45 -6.03
N ARG A 40 1.01 7.65 -4.93
CA ARG A 40 0.23 6.57 -4.31
C ARG A 40 -0.81 5.99 -5.27
N GLY A 41 -1.45 6.84 -6.09
CA GLY A 41 -2.38 6.38 -7.13
C GLY A 41 -1.69 5.55 -8.23
N GLU A 42 -0.49 5.93 -8.69
CA GLU A 42 0.28 5.12 -9.64
C GLU A 42 0.67 3.75 -9.07
N ARG A 43 0.99 3.71 -7.77
CA ARG A 43 1.29 2.45 -7.05
C ARG A 43 0.07 1.54 -7.00
N VAL A 44 -1.11 2.07 -6.69
CA VAL A 44 -2.36 1.30 -6.69
C VAL A 44 -2.76 0.85 -8.10
N LEU A 45 -2.60 1.70 -9.12
CA LEU A 45 -2.83 1.31 -10.51
C LEU A 45 -1.90 0.17 -10.93
N ALA A 46 -0.61 0.27 -10.59
CA ALA A 46 0.39 -0.73 -10.93
C ALA A 46 0.17 -2.05 -10.18
N PHE A 47 -0.39 -2.00 -8.96
CA PHE A 47 -0.68 -3.19 -8.16
C PHE A 47 -1.55 -4.19 -8.91
N ASP A 48 -2.66 -3.73 -9.49
CA ASP A 48 -3.64 -4.56 -10.20
C ASP A 48 -3.03 -5.31 -11.38
N TYR A 49 -2.19 -4.62 -12.17
CA TYR A 49 -1.53 -5.21 -13.34
C TYR A 49 -0.40 -6.17 -12.93
N LYS A 50 0.49 -5.74 -12.02
CA LYS A 50 1.69 -6.51 -11.65
C LYS A 50 1.37 -7.75 -10.84
N ASN A 51 0.27 -7.75 -10.11
CA ASN A 51 -0.15 -8.86 -9.25
C ASN A 51 -1.28 -9.69 -9.88
N LYS A 52 -1.56 -9.48 -11.16
CA LYS A 52 -2.70 -10.09 -11.86
C LYS A 52 -2.78 -11.61 -11.67
N ASP A 53 -1.69 -12.33 -11.85
CA ASP A 53 -1.68 -13.80 -11.75
C ASP A 53 -2.00 -14.27 -10.33
N TRP A 54 -1.44 -13.58 -9.32
CA TRP A 54 -1.77 -13.86 -7.92
C TRP A 54 -3.24 -13.56 -7.63
N LEU A 55 -3.76 -12.40 -8.05
CA LEU A 55 -5.17 -12.04 -7.85
C LEU A 55 -6.11 -13.04 -8.54
N LEU A 56 -5.79 -13.49 -9.75
CA LEU A 56 -6.60 -14.48 -10.49
C LEU A 56 -6.61 -15.87 -9.84
N SER A 57 -5.63 -16.19 -8.98
CA SER A 57 -5.59 -17.45 -8.25
C SER A 57 -6.51 -17.50 -7.02
N LEU A 58 -7.13 -16.37 -6.64
CA LEU A 58 -7.87 -16.22 -5.39
C LEU A 58 -9.40 -16.17 -5.63
N PRO A 59 -10.21 -16.50 -4.62
CA PRO A 59 -11.65 -16.27 -4.68
C PRO A 59 -11.99 -14.79 -4.90
N GLY A 60 -13.02 -14.52 -5.71
CA GLY A 60 -13.35 -13.15 -6.13
C GLY A 60 -13.68 -12.19 -4.98
N ASP A 61 -14.27 -12.68 -3.89
CA ASP A 61 -14.51 -11.87 -2.69
C ASP A 61 -13.22 -11.55 -1.93
N SER A 62 -12.28 -12.49 -1.84
CA SER A 62 -10.94 -12.23 -1.31
C SER A 62 -10.20 -11.19 -2.15
N VAL A 63 -10.30 -11.27 -3.49
CA VAL A 63 -9.72 -10.29 -4.42
C VAL A 63 -10.31 -8.90 -4.18
N ASN A 64 -11.62 -8.78 -3.98
CA ASN A 64 -12.26 -7.49 -3.70
C ASN A 64 -11.70 -6.86 -2.43
N VAL A 65 -11.52 -7.63 -1.36
CA VAL A 65 -10.91 -7.14 -0.11
C VAL A 65 -9.45 -6.75 -0.31
N ILE A 66 -8.66 -7.53 -1.05
CA ILE A 66 -7.25 -7.24 -1.34
C ILE A 66 -7.11 -5.94 -2.14
N LYS A 67 -7.99 -5.72 -3.14
CA LYS A 67 -8.01 -4.46 -3.90
C LYS A 67 -8.47 -3.28 -3.06
N ALA A 68 -9.47 -3.46 -2.19
CA ALA A 68 -9.91 -2.42 -1.27
C ALA A 68 -8.80 -2.03 -0.28
N LEU A 69 -8.04 -3.01 0.23
CA LEU A 69 -6.83 -2.78 1.02
C LEU A 69 -5.79 -2.00 0.22
N ALA A 70 -5.47 -2.43 -0.99
CA ALA A 70 -4.50 -1.73 -1.84
C ALA A 70 -4.90 -0.27 -2.07
N ARG A 71 -6.19 0.03 -2.25
CA ARG A 71 -6.71 1.40 -2.40
C ARG A 71 -6.54 2.26 -1.16
N GLN A 72 -6.57 1.70 0.06
CA GLN A 72 -6.30 2.48 1.26
C GLN A 72 -4.91 3.12 1.25
N PHE A 73 -3.96 2.55 0.49
CA PHE A 73 -2.65 3.18 0.26
C PHE A 73 -2.74 4.61 -0.31
N GLU A 74 -3.81 4.96 -1.04
CA GLU A 74 -3.99 6.33 -1.56
C GLU A 74 -4.23 7.37 -0.46
N GLU A 75 -4.76 6.96 0.70
CA GLU A 75 -5.12 7.88 1.79
C GLU A 75 -3.90 8.37 2.57
N ASN A 76 -3.05 7.44 3.04
CA ASN A 76 -1.83 7.78 3.77
C ASN A 76 -0.66 6.80 3.54
N GLY A 77 -0.62 6.11 2.41
CA GLY A 77 0.52 5.28 2.02
C GLY A 77 0.65 4.03 2.91
N ILE A 78 1.89 3.68 3.28
CA ILE A 78 2.15 2.49 4.14
C ILE A 78 1.52 2.65 5.52
N GLU A 79 1.51 3.86 6.08
CA GLU A 79 0.95 4.11 7.42
C GLU A 79 -0.53 3.72 7.50
N GLU A 80 -1.31 3.99 6.44
CA GLU A 80 -2.72 3.59 6.39
C GLU A 80 -2.88 2.07 6.48
N LEU A 81 -2.00 1.33 5.79
CA LEU A 81 -2.05 -0.14 5.78
C LEU A 81 -1.57 -0.77 7.09
N GLU A 82 -0.84 -0.01 7.92
CA GLU A 82 -0.34 -0.45 9.21
C GLU A 82 -1.27 -0.08 10.38
N SER A 83 -2.34 0.67 10.12
CA SER A 83 -3.40 0.92 11.10
C SER A 83 -3.98 -0.40 11.62
N PRO A 84 -4.08 -0.58 12.96
CA PRO A 84 -4.79 -1.72 13.55
C PRO A 84 -6.25 -1.83 13.09
N GLU A 85 -6.85 -0.70 12.72
CA GLU A 85 -8.24 -0.54 12.29
C GLU A 85 -8.40 -0.60 10.77
N VAL A 86 -7.35 -0.92 9.99
CA VAL A 86 -7.44 -0.95 8.51
C VAL A 86 -8.60 -1.83 8.02
N PHE A 87 -8.85 -2.97 8.68
CA PHE A 87 -9.96 -3.86 8.33
C PHE A 87 -11.33 -3.37 8.78
N ASP A 88 -11.39 -2.35 9.64
CA ASP A 88 -12.61 -1.72 10.10
C ASP A 88 -13.12 -0.61 9.19
N VAL A 89 -12.32 -0.18 8.22
CA VAL A 89 -12.69 0.80 7.21
C VAL A 89 -13.93 0.33 6.42
N ALA A 90 -14.87 1.25 6.20
CA ALA A 90 -16.16 0.95 5.58
C ALA A 90 -16.02 0.35 4.17
N GLU A 91 -15.04 0.79 3.38
CA GLU A 91 -14.76 0.23 2.05
C GLU A 91 -14.36 -1.25 2.14
N ILE A 92 -13.47 -1.61 3.06
CA ILE A 92 -13.01 -2.98 3.25
C ILE A 92 -14.13 -3.87 3.77
N LYS A 93 -14.94 -3.37 4.72
CA LYS A 93 -16.15 -4.08 5.19
C LYS A 93 -17.14 -4.36 4.05
N ARG A 94 -17.39 -3.37 3.18
CA ARG A 94 -18.26 -3.53 2.00
C ARG A 94 -17.69 -4.52 0.99
N ALA A 95 -16.37 -4.60 0.85
CA ALA A 95 -15.71 -5.57 -0.02
C ALA A 95 -15.79 -7.03 0.49
N GLY A 96 -16.18 -7.23 1.76
CA GLY A 96 -16.35 -8.55 2.38
C GLY A 96 -15.62 -8.70 3.72
N GLY A 97 -14.72 -7.77 4.06
CA GLY A 97 -13.93 -7.76 5.29
C GLY A 97 -13.07 -9.01 5.51
N ILE A 98 -12.62 -9.21 6.76
CA ILE A 98 -11.76 -10.34 7.13
C ILE A 98 -12.41 -11.70 6.80
N LYS A 99 -13.74 -11.81 6.83
CA LYS A 99 -14.46 -13.05 6.52
C LYS A 99 -14.21 -13.54 5.09
N ALA A 100 -14.06 -12.64 4.13
CA ALA A 100 -13.73 -13.02 2.75
C ALA A 100 -12.29 -13.54 2.62
N LEU A 101 -11.39 -13.16 3.54
CA LEU A 101 -10.01 -13.65 3.57
C LEU A 101 -9.89 -15.03 4.25
N ALA A 102 -10.89 -15.48 5.02
CA ALA A 102 -10.86 -16.81 5.63
C ALA A 102 -10.86 -17.97 4.62
N LYS A 103 -11.13 -17.68 3.34
CA LYS A 103 -11.14 -18.64 2.22
C LYS A 103 -9.78 -18.88 1.59
N ILE A 104 -8.78 -18.08 1.97
CA ILE A 104 -7.41 -18.22 1.47
C ILE A 104 -6.51 -18.70 2.60
N SER A 105 -5.38 -19.33 2.26
CA SER A 105 -4.47 -19.93 3.24
C SER A 105 -3.59 -18.92 4.00
N LEU A 106 -3.96 -17.63 3.99
CA LEU A 106 -3.17 -16.54 4.56
C LEU A 106 -3.90 -15.92 5.75
N MET A 107 -3.15 -15.58 6.79
CA MET A 107 -3.69 -14.77 7.89
C MET A 107 -3.85 -13.31 7.43
N SER A 108 -4.72 -12.54 8.07
CA SER A 108 -4.98 -11.14 7.69
C SER A 108 -3.71 -10.28 7.69
N GLY A 109 -2.80 -10.47 8.65
CA GLY A 109 -1.49 -9.79 8.68
C GLY A 109 -0.57 -10.17 7.51
N ASP A 110 -0.62 -11.44 7.06
CA ASP A 110 0.14 -11.89 5.88
C ASP A 110 -0.43 -11.27 4.60
N VAL A 111 -1.75 -11.11 4.53
CA VAL A 111 -2.42 -10.42 3.42
C VAL A 111 -1.97 -8.96 3.33
N VAL A 112 -1.97 -8.23 4.44
CA VAL A 112 -1.47 -6.84 4.47
C VAL A 112 -0.01 -6.78 4.03
N SER A 113 0.83 -7.70 4.53
CA SER A 113 2.24 -7.77 4.13
C SER A 113 2.41 -8.04 2.63
N LYS A 114 1.59 -8.94 2.06
CA LYS A 114 1.59 -9.23 0.63
C LYS A 114 1.12 -8.04 -0.22
N VAL A 115 0.11 -7.32 0.24
CA VAL A 115 -0.36 -6.07 -0.39
C VAL A 115 0.75 -5.02 -0.39
N LYS A 116 1.40 -4.78 0.77
CA LYS A 116 2.55 -3.85 0.87
C LYS A 116 3.66 -4.21 -0.10
N MET A 117 4.07 -5.48 -0.16
CA MET A 117 5.08 -5.95 -1.12
C MET A 117 4.66 -5.71 -2.57
N GLY A 118 3.39 -5.96 -2.91
CA GLY A 118 2.86 -5.74 -4.26
C GLY A 118 2.82 -4.27 -4.67
N LEU A 119 2.50 -3.36 -3.74
CA LEU A 119 2.46 -1.91 -3.98
C LEU A 119 3.87 -1.33 -4.17
N LEU A 120 4.81 -1.74 -3.31
CA LEU A 120 6.16 -1.19 -3.30
C LEU A 120 7.07 -1.81 -4.37
N ALA A 121 6.63 -2.86 -5.07
CA ALA A 121 7.39 -3.48 -6.16
C ALA A 121 7.71 -2.51 -7.32
N GLY A 122 8.98 -2.51 -7.75
CA GLY A 122 9.55 -1.66 -8.81
C GLY A 122 8.82 -1.77 -10.14
#